data_AF-A2DG80-F1
#
_entry.id   AF-A2DG80-F1
#
_cell.length_a   1.000
_cell.length_b   1.000
_cell.length_c   1.000
_cell.angle_alpha   90.00
_cell.angle_beta   90.00
_cell.angle_gamma   90.00
#
_symmetry.space_group_name_H-M   'P 1'
#
loop_
_entity.id
_entity.type
_entity.pdbx_description
1 polymer ?
#
loop_
_entity_poly.entity_id
_entity_poly.type
_entity_poly.pdbx_seq_one_letter_code
_entity_poly.pdbx_strand_id
1 'polypeptide(L)'
;MSELKIYLENQMVYNHRHKEEELKHQRSGLIGTIFILLIIIVLFGPMFFLIKSKISTEPNSIYSASLECGLSSTGYLYKSYAHIMPMTTAQQNELIKDSDEFDYLRAIPTDNMYIIDFPLESQLVPELPNETIDTIFKSNDYEIVYTLNLNFLKGTTDSFSPNVVQKYQLFNETLSLQNKTMLYENYLSHNGTVMFNFSLPVLLMTFYSYPIMPTKSESQIYGMEFTARGKFAFVHRESASSLLATPTIRVMLYSSEVPAAGEVFSSGVMATSIIGIYILIIFTFGEVLRERVLNSYEGLWIERMRHPEVLYQYIIAIEAFKLVEAYDKEYMMIEKLLDVVRSKETCIQMTNDIEEVSEEKNSSDDDAPPPPSPKQNQAPKQTPETPKQQTPETPKQQDQEPPKEQNQEPSKQESPKTVEFVNVDPKT
;
A
#
# COMPACT_ATOMS: atom_id res chain seq x y z
N MET A 1 -10.73 48.67 -66.15
CA MET A 1 -9.69 48.86 -65.12
C MET A 1 -10.22 48.72 -63.70
N SER A 2 -11.46 49.12 -63.39
CA SER A 2 -12.05 48.94 -62.04
C SER A 2 -12.28 47.47 -61.67
N GLU A 3 -12.78 46.65 -62.59
CA GLU A 3 -13.10 45.24 -62.31
C GLU A 3 -11.86 44.37 -62.01
N LEU A 4 -10.74 44.63 -62.69
CA LEU A 4 -9.49 43.90 -62.46
C LEU A 4 -8.91 44.20 -61.07
N LYS A 5 -9.10 45.43 -60.58
CA LYS A 5 -8.67 45.84 -59.24
C LYS A 5 -9.54 45.18 -58.16
N ILE A 6 -10.86 45.14 -58.37
CA ILE A 6 -11.82 44.46 -57.49
C ILE A 6 -11.54 42.94 -57.43
N TYR A 7 -11.20 42.32 -58.56
CA TYR A 7 -10.87 40.90 -58.60
C TYR A 7 -9.56 40.56 -57.87
N LEU A 8 -8.53 41.40 -58.02
CA LEU A 8 -7.25 41.25 -57.31
C LEU A 8 -7.38 41.50 -55.81
N GLU A 9 -8.18 42.48 -55.42
CA GLU A 9 -8.45 42.81 -54.01
C GLU A 9 -9.23 41.67 -53.34
N ASN A 10 -10.24 41.11 -54.02
CA ASN A 10 -10.97 39.94 -53.55
C ASN A 10 -10.08 38.68 -53.45
N GLN A 11 -9.18 38.43 -54.41
CA GLN A 11 -8.25 37.30 -54.30
C GLN A 11 -7.23 37.46 -53.16
N MET A 12 -6.74 38.68 -52.91
CA MET A 12 -5.83 38.94 -51.79
C MET A 12 -6.54 38.77 -50.44
N VAL A 13 -7.78 39.25 -50.31
CA VAL A 13 -8.59 39.06 -49.10
C VAL A 13 -8.91 37.57 -48.87
N TYR A 14 -9.20 36.81 -49.94
CA TYR A 14 -9.49 35.37 -49.84
C TYR A 14 -8.26 34.57 -49.41
N ASN A 15 -7.08 34.83 -50.00
CA ASN A 15 -5.83 34.18 -49.60
C ASN A 15 -5.38 34.58 -48.19
N HIS A 16 -5.66 35.82 -47.75
CA HIS A 16 -5.30 36.25 -46.41
C HIS A 16 -6.19 35.61 -45.33
N ARG A 17 -7.50 35.43 -45.60
CA ARG A 17 -8.42 34.69 -44.72
C ARG A 17 -8.05 33.21 -44.60
N HIS A 18 -7.75 32.54 -45.72
CA HIS A 18 -7.42 31.12 -45.71
C HIS A 18 -6.13 30.83 -44.92
N LYS A 19 -5.15 31.75 -45.01
CA LYS A 19 -3.89 31.65 -44.26
C LYS A 19 -4.07 31.94 -42.76
N GLU A 20 -4.99 32.83 -42.39
CA GLU A 20 -5.36 33.05 -40.98
C GLU A 20 -6.14 31.88 -40.37
N GLU A 21 -7.01 31.23 -41.14
CA GLU A 21 -7.76 30.04 -40.70
C GLU A 21 -6.84 28.82 -40.48
N GLU A 22 -5.86 28.60 -41.35
CA GLU A 22 -4.84 27.55 -41.17
C GLU A 22 -3.97 27.80 -39.92
N LEU A 23 -3.55 29.05 -39.70
CA LEU A 23 -2.79 29.43 -38.50
C LEU A 23 -3.62 29.28 -37.21
N LYS A 24 -4.92 29.60 -37.24
CA LYS A 24 -5.84 29.34 -36.13
C LYS A 24 -5.99 27.85 -35.85
N HIS A 25 -6.09 27.01 -36.89
CA HIS A 25 -6.22 25.56 -36.73
C HIS A 25 -4.94 24.94 -36.13
N GLN A 26 -3.76 25.34 -36.61
CA GLN A 26 -2.47 24.89 -36.06
C GLN A 26 -2.30 25.32 -34.59
N ARG A 27 -2.67 26.57 -34.26
CA ARG A 27 -2.61 27.08 -32.89
C ARG A 27 -3.58 26.35 -31.95
N SER A 28 -4.80 26.06 -32.42
CA SER A 28 -5.80 25.29 -31.68
C SER A 28 -5.33 23.85 -31.43
N GLY A 29 -4.75 23.19 -32.44
CA GLY A 29 -4.17 21.85 -32.30
C GLY A 29 -3.02 21.79 -31.30
N LEU A 30 -2.14 22.81 -31.29
CA LEU A 30 -1.05 22.92 -30.32
C LEU A 30 -1.56 23.12 -28.89
N ILE A 31 -2.57 23.98 -28.69
CA ILE A 31 -3.20 24.20 -27.39
C ILE A 31 -3.85 22.91 -26.88
N GLY A 32 -4.59 22.19 -27.74
CA GLY A 32 -5.21 20.92 -27.38
C GLY A 32 -4.19 19.84 -27.00
N THR A 33 -3.07 19.77 -27.74
CA THR A 33 -1.99 18.80 -27.46
C THR A 33 -1.31 19.09 -26.12
N ILE A 34 -1.03 20.36 -25.81
CA ILE A 34 -0.48 20.77 -24.52
C ILE A 34 -1.44 20.43 -23.39
N PHE A 35 -2.75 20.66 -23.59
CA PHE A 35 -3.76 20.36 -22.58
C PHE A 35 -3.87 18.86 -22.28
N ILE A 36 -3.88 18.02 -23.32
CA ILE A 36 -3.86 16.56 -23.17
C ILE A 36 -2.60 16.10 -22.45
N LEU A 37 -1.44 16.64 -22.79
CA LEU A 37 -0.17 16.34 -22.13
C LEU A 37 -0.24 16.69 -20.63
N LEU A 38 -0.81 17.84 -20.28
CA LEU A 38 -0.96 18.27 -18.90
C LEU A 38 -1.85 17.30 -18.11
N ILE A 39 -2.97 16.85 -18.67
CA ILE A 39 -3.83 15.83 -18.06
C ILE A 39 -3.06 14.52 -17.82
N ILE A 40 -2.28 14.08 -18.82
CA ILE A 40 -1.44 12.87 -18.69
C ILE A 40 -0.42 13.04 -17.55
N ILE A 41 0.23 14.19 -17.44
CA ILE A 41 1.20 14.45 -16.37
C ILE A 41 0.51 14.47 -15.00
N VAL A 42 -0.66 15.07 -14.87
CA VAL A 42 -1.41 15.12 -13.60
C VAL A 42 -1.89 13.73 -13.17
N LEU A 43 -2.35 12.90 -14.11
CA LEU A 43 -2.79 11.53 -13.82
C LEU A 43 -1.61 10.59 -13.57
N PHE A 44 -0.62 10.55 -14.46
CA PHE A 44 0.45 9.54 -14.41
C PHE A 44 1.68 10.00 -13.62
N GLY A 45 1.90 11.30 -13.45
CA GLY A 45 3.03 11.85 -12.69
C GLY A 45 3.13 11.29 -11.27
N PRO A 46 2.06 11.32 -10.46
CA PRO A 46 2.04 10.72 -9.13
C PRO A 46 2.26 9.19 -9.15
N MET A 47 1.80 8.49 -10.19
CA MET A 47 2.02 7.05 -10.34
C MET A 47 3.51 6.71 -10.43
N PHE A 48 4.34 7.56 -11.05
CA PHE A 48 5.79 7.36 -11.07
C PHE A 48 6.44 7.45 -9.69
N PHE A 49 5.91 8.27 -8.78
CA PHE A 49 6.39 8.33 -7.40
C PHE A 49 6.00 7.08 -6.61
N LEU A 50 4.82 6.51 -6.87
CA LEU A 50 4.40 5.22 -6.30
C LEU A 50 5.28 4.05 -6.77
N ILE A 51 5.70 4.05 -8.04
CA ILE A 51 6.56 2.98 -8.57
C ILE A 51 7.98 3.07 -8.02
N LYS A 52 8.46 4.29 -7.70
CA LYS A 52 9.79 4.52 -7.13
C LYS A 52 9.89 4.28 -5.63
N SER A 53 8.78 4.09 -4.91
CA SER A 53 8.81 3.85 -3.46
C SER A 53 9.24 2.43 -3.07
N LYS A 54 10.10 1.78 -3.87
CA LYS A 54 10.78 0.57 -3.39
C LYS A 54 11.68 1.02 -2.26
N ILE A 55 11.26 0.66 -1.06
CA ILE A 55 12.01 0.87 0.18
C ILE A 55 13.37 0.24 -0.05
N SER A 56 14.42 1.03 0.06
CA SER A 56 15.77 0.51 0.11
C SER A 56 15.86 -0.34 1.37
N THR A 57 16.03 -1.64 1.18
CA THR A 57 16.20 -2.58 2.28
C THR A 57 17.66 -2.90 2.45
N GLU A 58 18.08 -3.07 3.69
CA GLU A 58 19.42 -3.48 4.07
C GLU A 58 19.38 -4.84 4.77
N PRO A 59 20.40 -5.69 4.57
CA PRO A 59 20.48 -6.98 5.23
C PRO A 59 20.62 -6.81 6.75
N ASN A 60 19.83 -7.57 7.50
CA ASN A 60 19.81 -7.52 8.96
C ASN A 60 20.74 -8.58 9.55
N SER A 61 22.03 -8.27 9.58
CA SER A 61 23.05 -9.19 10.07
C SER A 61 22.95 -9.42 11.58
N ILE A 62 23.22 -10.66 12.00
CA ILE A 62 23.25 -11.06 13.41
C ILE A 62 24.70 -10.96 13.89
N TYR A 63 24.92 -10.19 14.96
CA TYR A 63 26.27 -10.01 15.51
C TYR A 63 26.65 -11.09 16.50
N SER A 64 25.70 -11.53 17.32
CA SER A 64 25.94 -12.59 18.30
C SER A 64 24.67 -13.35 18.61
N ALA A 65 24.83 -14.63 18.92
CA ALA A 65 23.77 -15.48 19.43
C ALA A 65 24.26 -16.18 20.69
N SER A 66 23.39 -16.30 21.70
CA SER A 66 23.69 -17.04 22.93
C SER A 66 22.56 -18.00 23.26
N LEU A 67 22.93 -19.20 23.69
CA LEU A 67 22.01 -20.20 24.22
C LEU A 67 22.18 -20.25 25.73
N GLU A 68 21.10 -20.01 26.46
CA GLU A 68 21.06 -20.02 27.91
C GLU A 68 20.04 -21.04 28.37
N CYS A 69 20.46 -21.94 29.25
CA CYS A 69 19.58 -22.93 29.84
C CYS A 69 19.76 -22.96 31.34
N GLY A 70 18.68 -22.99 32.11
CA GLY A 70 18.77 -22.94 33.55
C GLY A 70 17.44 -22.96 34.27
N LEU A 71 17.50 -22.71 35.58
CA LEU A 71 16.33 -22.72 36.45
C LEU A 71 15.92 -21.27 36.74
N SER A 72 14.61 -21.04 36.80
CA SER A 72 14.04 -19.72 37.08
C SER A 72 14.58 -19.10 38.37
N SER A 73 14.90 -19.92 39.37
CA SER A 73 15.33 -19.50 40.71
C SER A 73 16.84 -19.43 40.91
N THR A 74 17.64 -20.07 40.05
CA THR A 74 19.09 -20.22 40.26
C THR A 74 19.95 -19.64 39.15
N GLY A 75 19.35 -19.17 38.05
CA GLY A 75 20.09 -18.69 36.88
C GLY A 75 20.50 -19.82 35.93
N TYR A 76 21.51 -19.56 35.10
CA TYR A 76 21.91 -20.47 34.02
C TYR A 76 22.73 -21.65 34.55
N LEU A 77 22.35 -22.86 34.13
CA LEU A 77 23.13 -24.10 34.27
C LEU A 77 24.08 -24.30 33.08
N TYR A 78 23.65 -23.83 31.92
CA TYR A 78 24.42 -23.85 30.69
C TYR A 78 24.34 -22.47 30.03
N LYS A 79 25.48 -21.98 29.57
CA LYS A 79 25.54 -20.80 28.73
C LYS A 79 26.66 -20.92 27.71
N SER A 80 26.31 -20.67 26.45
CA SER A 80 27.26 -20.67 25.33
C SER A 80 26.98 -19.55 24.34
N TYR A 81 28.03 -19.18 23.62
CA TYR A 81 27.97 -18.27 22.48
C TYR A 81 28.16 -19.07 21.20
N ALA A 82 27.38 -18.70 20.18
CA ALA A 82 27.38 -19.41 18.91
C ALA A 82 28.50 -18.92 17.98
N HIS A 83 28.92 -19.81 17.10
CA HIS A 83 29.62 -19.46 15.87
C HIS A 83 28.58 -19.24 14.75
N ILE A 84 28.56 -18.02 14.18
CA ILE A 84 27.58 -17.63 13.16
C ILE A 84 28.27 -17.66 11.80
N MET A 85 27.66 -18.36 10.84
CA MET A 85 28.15 -18.45 9.46
C MET A 85 27.02 -18.11 8.49
N PRO A 86 27.29 -17.36 7.40
CA PRO A 86 26.31 -17.20 6.34
C PRO A 86 26.04 -18.56 5.67
N MET A 87 24.79 -18.80 5.33
CA MET A 87 24.37 -20.05 4.71
C MET A 87 24.67 -20.05 3.22
N THR A 88 25.25 -21.12 2.72
CA THR A 88 25.52 -21.27 1.27
C THR A 88 24.28 -21.78 0.53
N THR A 89 24.19 -21.48 -0.78
CA THR A 89 23.12 -22.01 -1.65
C THR A 89 23.09 -23.54 -1.68
N ALA A 90 24.25 -24.20 -1.54
CA ALA A 90 24.33 -25.66 -1.47
C ALA A 90 23.66 -26.20 -0.21
N GLN A 91 23.92 -25.60 0.95
CA GLN A 91 23.29 -25.95 2.23
C GLN A 91 21.79 -25.66 2.23
N GLN A 92 21.37 -24.56 1.60
CA GLN A 92 19.94 -24.24 1.42
C GLN A 92 19.22 -25.29 0.57
N ASN A 93 19.84 -25.71 -0.53
CA ASN A 93 19.28 -26.77 -1.37
C ASN A 93 19.29 -28.15 -0.69
N GLU A 94 20.22 -28.42 0.22
CA GLU A 94 20.19 -29.66 1.03
C GLU A 94 18.98 -29.65 1.97
N LEU A 95 18.73 -28.53 2.67
CA LEU A 95 17.57 -28.41 3.55
C LEU A 95 16.23 -28.54 2.80
N ILE A 96 16.14 -27.91 1.62
CA ILE A 96 14.93 -28.01 0.76
C ILE A 96 14.70 -29.44 0.26
N LYS A 97 15.78 -30.23 0.08
CA LYS A 97 15.66 -31.64 -0.34
C LYS A 97 15.25 -32.56 0.81
N ASP A 98 15.62 -32.21 2.04
CA ASP A 98 15.34 -33.02 3.23
C ASP A 98 13.84 -32.98 3.58
N SER A 99 13.14 -31.87 3.31
CA SER A 99 11.70 -31.75 3.60
C SER A 99 10.98 -30.74 2.71
N ASP A 100 9.81 -31.15 2.20
CA ASP A 100 8.90 -30.32 1.39
C ASP A 100 8.40 -29.07 2.15
N GLU A 101 8.44 -29.06 3.50
CA GLU A 101 8.06 -27.87 4.29
C GLU A 101 8.99 -26.69 3.99
N PHE A 102 10.24 -26.93 3.61
CA PHE A 102 11.22 -25.88 3.36
C PHE A 102 11.17 -25.31 1.93
N ASP A 103 10.22 -25.70 1.09
CA ASP A 103 10.15 -25.25 -0.31
C ASP A 103 10.04 -23.72 -0.45
N TYR A 104 9.44 -23.02 0.52
CA TYR A 104 9.37 -21.56 0.52
C TYR A 104 10.74 -20.89 0.62
N LEU A 105 11.77 -21.59 1.12
CA LEU A 105 13.14 -21.06 1.18
C LEU A 105 13.73 -20.81 -0.20
N ARG A 106 13.21 -21.44 -1.28
CA ARG A 106 13.64 -21.15 -2.66
C ARG A 106 13.42 -19.69 -3.06
N ALA A 107 12.42 -19.03 -2.45
CA ALA A 107 12.12 -17.63 -2.70
C ALA A 107 12.96 -16.67 -1.85
N ILE A 108 13.70 -17.19 -0.87
CA ILE A 108 14.47 -16.40 0.10
C ILE A 108 15.93 -16.29 -0.35
N PRO A 109 16.50 -15.07 -0.43
CA PRO A 109 17.92 -14.90 -0.73
C PRO A 109 18.80 -15.46 0.39
N THR A 110 19.89 -16.12 0.01
CA THR A 110 20.84 -16.76 0.94
C THR A 110 21.54 -15.78 1.87
N ASP A 111 21.68 -14.52 1.46
CA ASP A 111 22.39 -13.48 2.20
C ASP A 111 21.71 -13.13 3.53
N ASN A 112 20.44 -13.52 3.66
CA ASN A 112 19.62 -13.33 4.85
C ASN A 112 19.47 -14.60 5.70
N MET A 113 20.21 -15.66 5.36
CA MET A 113 20.20 -16.94 6.08
C MET A 113 21.53 -17.22 6.77
N TYR A 114 21.45 -17.69 8.01
CA TYR A 114 22.60 -17.93 8.86
C TYR A 114 22.51 -19.32 9.49
N ILE A 115 23.65 -20.00 9.55
CA ILE A 115 23.86 -21.22 10.33
C ILE A 115 24.50 -20.81 11.65
N ILE A 116 23.89 -21.24 12.75
CA ILE A 116 24.26 -20.87 14.11
C ILE A 116 24.61 -22.14 14.86
N ASP A 117 25.90 -22.31 15.15
CA ASP A 117 26.42 -23.49 15.82
C ASP A 117 26.81 -23.16 17.25
N PHE A 118 26.14 -23.78 18.23
CA PHE A 118 26.50 -23.69 19.64
C PHE A 118 27.30 -24.93 20.07
N PRO A 119 28.32 -24.78 20.93
CA PRO A 119 29.06 -25.91 21.47
C PRO A 119 28.18 -26.77 22.38
N LEU A 120 28.38 -28.09 22.40
CA LEU A 120 27.62 -28.97 23.29
C LEU A 120 27.93 -28.73 24.78
N GLU A 121 29.17 -28.37 25.11
CA GLU A 121 29.57 -28.07 26.49
C GLU A 121 29.37 -26.60 26.85
N SER A 122 28.99 -26.32 28.10
CA SER A 122 28.89 -24.95 28.59
C SER A 122 30.25 -24.24 28.60
N GLN A 123 30.27 -23.02 28.08
CA GLN A 123 31.47 -22.17 28.08
C GLN A 123 31.63 -21.46 29.42
N LEU A 124 30.52 -21.14 30.09
CA LEU A 124 30.49 -20.55 31.43
C LEU A 124 30.13 -21.61 32.47
N VAL A 125 30.84 -21.59 33.60
CA VAL A 125 30.50 -22.43 34.75
C VAL A 125 29.47 -21.65 35.58
N PRO A 126 28.34 -22.27 35.96
CA PRO A 126 27.38 -21.62 36.85
C PRO A 126 28.05 -21.27 38.19
N GLU A 127 28.04 -19.99 38.56
CA GLU A 127 28.34 -19.58 39.94
C GLU A 127 27.08 -19.73 40.77
N LEU A 128 26.76 -20.95 41.16
CA LEU A 128 25.64 -21.23 42.05
C LEU A 128 26.16 -21.30 43.49
N PRO A 129 25.73 -20.42 44.39
CA PRO A 129 26.03 -20.56 45.81
C PRO A 129 25.37 -21.84 46.34
N ASN A 130 26.15 -22.69 47.03
CA ASN A 130 25.65 -23.96 47.58
C ASN A 130 24.43 -23.78 48.50
N GLU A 131 24.35 -22.66 49.22
CA GLU A 131 23.22 -22.34 50.10
C GLU A 131 21.90 -22.18 49.33
N THR A 132 21.95 -21.55 48.16
CA THR A 132 20.79 -21.29 47.31
C THR A 132 20.25 -22.58 46.71
N ILE A 133 21.15 -23.46 46.26
CA ILE A 133 20.83 -24.79 45.74
C ILE A 133 20.14 -25.63 46.82
N ASP A 134 20.73 -25.72 48.01
CA ASP A 134 20.16 -26.52 49.10
C ASP A 134 18.75 -26.08 49.47
N THR A 135 18.50 -24.77 49.57
CA THR A 135 17.15 -24.25 49.87
C THR A 135 16.13 -24.54 48.77
N ILE A 136 16.54 -24.44 47.50
CA ILE A 136 15.64 -24.59 46.36
C ILE A 136 15.31 -26.06 46.09
N PHE A 137 16.31 -26.95 46.21
CA PHE A 137 16.13 -28.37 45.97
C PHE A 137 15.52 -29.13 47.15
N LYS A 138 15.69 -28.67 48.40
CA LYS A 138 15.11 -29.32 49.58
C LYS A 138 13.70 -28.83 49.93
N SER A 139 13.28 -27.64 49.51
CA SER A 139 11.91 -27.17 49.77
C SER A 139 10.91 -27.75 48.76
N ASN A 140 9.71 -28.10 49.23
CA ASN A 140 8.59 -28.48 48.36
C ASN A 140 7.70 -27.29 48.00
N ASP A 141 7.98 -26.11 48.56
CA ASP A 141 7.11 -24.94 48.47
C ASP A 141 7.34 -24.11 47.19
N TYR A 142 8.40 -24.42 46.42
CA TYR A 142 8.73 -23.72 45.18
C TYR A 142 8.63 -24.64 43.96
N GLU A 143 7.76 -24.26 43.03
CA GLU A 143 7.78 -24.79 41.66
C GLU A 143 9.04 -24.26 40.97
N ILE A 144 9.96 -25.17 40.66
CA ILE A 144 11.17 -24.83 39.90
C ILE A 144 10.82 -24.98 38.43
N VAL A 145 11.01 -23.91 37.67
CA VAL A 145 10.75 -23.91 36.24
C VAL A 145 12.07 -23.98 35.50
N TYR A 146 12.19 -24.93 34.59
CA TYR A 146 13.34 -25.09 33.71
C TYR A 146 13.13 -24.26 32.44
N THR A 147 14.09 -23.40 32.11
CA THR A 147 14.01 -22.45 31.00
C THR A 147 15.14 -22.67 29.99
N LEU A 148 14.80 -22.62 28.70
CA LEU A 148 15.75 -22.61 27.59
C LEU A 148 15.48 -21.36 26.76
N ASN A 149 16.49 -20.49 26.65
CA ASN A 149 16.40 -19.19 25.98
C ASN A 149 17.46 -19.09 24.88
N LEU A 150 17.02 -18.76 23.67
CA LEU A 150 17.88 -18.31 22.58
C LEU A 150 17.83 -16.78 22.52
N ASN A 151 18.98 -16.14 22.65
CA ASN A 151 19.09 -14.69 22.52
C ASN A 151 19.88 -14.35 21.25
N PHE A 152 19.36 -13.43 20.45
CA PHE A 152 20.03 -12.92 19.26
C PHE A 152 20.24 -11.42 19.38
N LEU A 153 21.48 -10.99 19.18
CA LEU A 153 21.86 -9.58 19.07
C LEU A 153 21.91 -9.22 17.58
N LYS A 154 21.07 -8.28 17.17
CA LYS A 154 20.96 -7.85 15.77
C LYS A 154 21.27 -6.38 15.63
N GLY A 155 21.93 -6.03 14.53
CA GLY A 155 22.07 -4.64 14.11
C GLY A 155 20.76 -4.18 13.51
N THR A 156 20.01 -3.38 14.24
CA THR A 156 19.02 -2.52 13.60
C THR A 156 19.75 -1.34 12.95
N THR A 157 19.16 -0.78 11.90
CA THR A 157 19.72 0.41 11.25
C THR A 157 19.96 1.51 12.27
N ASP A 158 21.02 2.31 12.07
CA ASP A 158 21.50 3.35 13.00
C ASP A 158 20.39 4.29 13.52
N SER A 159 19.26 4.35 12.83
CA SER A 159 18.08 5.15 13.18
C SER A 159 17.11 4.56 14.21
N PHE A 160 17.15 3.24 14.52
CA PHE A 160 16.16 2.62 15.42
C PHE A 160 16.81 1.64 16.41
N SER A 161 17.07 2.13 17.63
CA SER A 161 17.53 1.37 18.82
C SER A 161 18.85 0.63 18.64
N PRO A 162 19.98 1.03 19.28
CA PRO A 162 21.20 0.24 19.22
C PRO A 162 20.96 -1.17 19.79
N ASN A 163 21.13 -2.19 18.93
CA ASN A 163 21.10 -3.61 19.25
C ASN A 163 19.82 -4.12 19.94
N VAL A 164 18.89 -4.70 19.18
CA VAL A 164 17.75 -5.41 19.76
C VAL A 164 18.17 -6.82 20.15
N VAL A 165 18.10 -7.13 21.45
CA VAL A 165 18.19 -8.51 21.94
C VAL A 165 16.82 -9.16 21.79
N GLN A 166 16.64 -9.94 20.73
CA GLN A 166 15.45 -10.77 20.60
C GLN A 166 15.64 -12.05 21.39
N LYS A 167 14.75 -12.30 22.35
CA LYS A 167 14.72 -13.52 23.16
C LYS A 167 13.64 -14.44 22.64
N TYR A 168 14.00 -15.68 22.38
CA TYR A 168 13.07 -16.76 22.08
C TYR A 168 13.15 -17.80 23.20
N GLN A 169 12.07 -17.93 23.96
CA GLN A 169 11.96 -18.93 25.02
C GLN A 169 11.44 -20.23 24.40
N LEU A 170 12.30 -21.24 24.34
CA LEU A 170 12.00 -22.53 23.73
C LEU A 170 11.23 -23.45 24.66
N PHE A 171 11.52 -23.36 25.95
CA PHE A 171 11.05 -24.32 26.92
C PHE A 171 10.78 -23.64 28.25
N ASN A 172 9.68 -24.03 28.89
CA ASN A 172 9.23 -23.51 30.16
C ASN A 172 8.36 -24.57 30.87
N GLU A 173 8.98 -25.58 31.47
CA GLU A 173 8.25 -26.63 32.19
C GLU A 173 8.64 -26.68 33.67
N THR A 174 7.67 -27.03 34.51
CA THR A 174 7.89 -27.29 35.92
C THR A 174 8.62 -28.62 36.09
N LEU A 175 9.70 -28.61 36.87
CA LEU A 175 10.42 -29.83 37.18
C LEU A 175 9.56 -30.75 38.05
N SER A 176 9.38 -31.99 37.60
CA SER A 176 8.81 -33.05 38.44
C SER A 176 9.70 -33.29 39.66
N LEU A 177 9.10 -33.73 40.78
CA LEU A 177 9.83 -34.04 42.01
C LEU A 177 10.96 -35.06 41.77
N GLN A 178 10.73 -36.06 40.90
CA GLN A 178 11.73 -37.05 40.52
C GLN A 178 12.93 -36.40 39.80
N ASN A 179 12.67 -35.55 38.81
CA ASN A 179 13.72 -34.87 38.05
C ASN A 179 14.48 -33.87 38.93
N LYS A 180 13.79 -33.20 39.86
CA LYS A 180 14.36 -32.30 40.85
C LYS A 180 15.36 -33.03 41.75
N THR A 181 15.00 -34.20 42.28
CA THR A 181 15.89 -35.02 43.12
C THR A 181 17.08 -35.55 42.31
N MET A 182 16.85 -36.06 41.09
CA MET A 182 17.93 -36.53 40.22
C MET A 182 18.91 -35.42 39.84
N LEU A 183 18.42 -34.21 39.55
CA LEU A 183 19.29 -33.07 39.23
C LEU A 183 20.14 -32.67 40.44
N TYR A 184 19.54 -32.63 41.63
CA TYR A 184 20.26 -32.35 42.87
C TYR A 184 21.33 -33.40 43.19
N GLU A 185 21.02 -34.69 43.06
CA GLU A 185 21.98 -35.78 43.26
C GLU A 185 23.13 -35.71 42.26
N ASN A 186 22.82 -35.48 40.98
CA ASN A 186 23.83 -35.37 39.92
C ASN A 186 24.71 -34.12 40.06
N TYR A 187 24.16 -33.02 40.59
CA TYR A 187 24.92 -31.83 40.94
C TYR A 187 25.91 -32.12 42.07
N LEU A 188 25.47 -32.78 43.15
CA LEU A 188 26.33 -33.12 44.29
C LEU A 188 27.42 -34.14 43.92
N SER A 189 27.06 -35.18 43.17
CA SER A 189 27.96 -36.27 42.79
C SER A 189 28.99 -35.83 41.74
N HIS A 190 28.80 -34.67 41.11
CA HIS A 190 29.54 -34.22 39.93
C HIS A 190 29.56 -35.25 38.80
N ASN A 191 28.59 -36.15 38.79
CA ASN A 191 28.57 -37.30 37.90
C ASN A 191 27.14 -37.82 37.78
N GLY A 192 26.53 -37.56 36.62
CA GLY A 192 25.23 -38.12 36.32
C GLY A 192 24.58 -37.51 35.10
N THR A 193 23.70 -38.28 34.48
CA THR A 193 22.90 -37.87 33.33
C THR A 193 21.55 -37.37 33.83
N VAL A 194 21.28 -36.06 33.72
CA VAL A 194 19.94 -35.52 33.98
C VAL A 194 19.20 -35.38 32.67
N MET A 195 18.35 -36.35 32.36
CA MET A 195 17.69 -36.43 31.06
C MET A 195 16.54 -35.44 30.93
N PHE A 196 16.83 -34.21 30.54
CA PHE A 196 15.83 -33.32 29.94
C PHE A 196 15.85 -33.51 28.43
N ASN A 197 14.74 -33.97 27.87
CA ASN A 197 14.57 -33.97 26.42
C ASN A 197 14.04 -32.60 26.01
N PHE A 198 14.78 -31.89 25.18
CA PHE A 198 14.32 -30.62 24.62
C PHE A 198 14.23 -30.72 23.10
N SER A 199 13.14 -30.16 22.58
CA SER A 199 12.85 -30.03 21.17
C SER A 199 13.33 -28.64 20.72
N LEU A 200 14.34 -28.62 19.86
CA LEU A 200 14.92 -27.40 19.29
C LEU A 200 14.48 -27.29 17.83
N PRO A 201 13.72 -26.25 17.43
CA PRO A 201 13.34 -26.07 16.04
C PRO A 201 14.58 -25.88 15.16
N VAL A 202 14.57 -26.53 14.00
CA VAL A 202 15.68 -26.50 13.04
C VAL A 202 15.85 -25.11 12.43
N LEU A 203 14.75 -24.46 12.08
CA LEU A 203 14.73 -23.16 11.45
C LEU A 203 13.92 -22.16 12.29
N LEU A 204 14.54 -21.03 12.55
CA LEU A 204 13.93 -19.87 13.17
C LEU A 204 13.82 -18.76 12.14
N MET A 205 12.71 -18.04 12.14
CA MET A 205 12.52 -16.84 11.36
C MET A 205 12.45 -15.64 12.28
N THR A 206 13.16 -14.59 11.92
CA THR A 206 13.07 -13.31 12.60
C THR A 206 12.72 -12.22 11.61
N PHE A 207 11.71 -11.43 11.99
CA PHE A 207 11.31 -10.27 11.24
C PHE A 207 11.57 -9.00 12.05
N TYR A 208 11.79 -7.89 11.36
CA TYR A 208 12.13 -6.60 11.94
C TYR A 208 11.24 -6.16 13.12
N SER A 209 9.93 -6.43 13.06
CA SER A 209 8.96 -5.99 14.08
C SER A 209 8.18 -7.12 14.75
N TYR A 210 8.56 -8.38 14.52
CA TYR A 210 7.83 -9.53 15.04
C TYR A 210 8.69 -10.40 15.93
N PRO A 211 8.08 -11.11 16.89
CA PRO A 211 8.78 -12.13 17.66
C PRO A 211 9.36 -13.20 16.74
N ILE A 212 10.38 -13.89 17.22
CA ILE A 212 10.99 -15.02 16.52
C ILE A 212 9.93 -16.12 16.36
N MET A 213 9.78 -16.61 15.13
CA MET A 213 8.82 -17.65 14.78
C MET A 213 9.58 -18.94 14.44
N PRO A 214 9.36 -20.04 15.18
CA PRO A 214 9.89 -21.35 14.79
C PRO A 214 9.10 -21.92 13.60
N THR A 215 9.76 -22.71 12.76
CA THR A 215 9.06 -23.58 11.81
C THR A 215 8.43 -24.77 12.54
N LYS A 216 7.32 -25.30 12.03
CA LYS A 216 6.48 -26.26 12.75
C LYS A 216 6.87 -27.73 12.52
N SER A 217 7.54 -28.07 11.42
CA SER A 217 7.80 -29.49 11.08
C SER A 217 8.92 -30.14 11.89
N GLU A 218 10.09 -29.50 11.96
CA GLU A 218 11.31 -30.20 12.34
C GLU A 218 11.93 -29.62 13.59
N SER A 219 12.15 -30.51 14.54
CA SER A 219 12.89 -30.23 15.74
C SER A 219 13.89 -31.33 16.03
N GLN A 220 15.02 -30.95 16.60
CA GLN A 220 16.02 -31.88 17.09
C GLN A 220 15.78 -32.13 18.57
N ILE A 221 15.88 -33.39 18.97
CA ILE A 221 15.75 -33.78 20.36
C ILE A 221 17.15 -33.94 20.94
N TYR A 222 17.38 -33.25 22.05
CA TYR A 222 18.63 -33.31 22.78
C TYR A 222 18.37 -33.64 24.24
N GLY A 223 19.32 -34.33 24.85
CA GLY A 223 19.44 -34.55 26.29
C GLY A 223 20.41 -33.55 26.92
N MET A 224 20.36 -33.40 28.25
CA MET A 224 21.43 -32.72 29.00
C MET A 224 22.15 -33.73 29.91
N GLU A 225 23.45 -33.55 30.12
CA GLU A 225 24.26 -34.37 31.01
C GLU A 225 25.23 -33.51 31.83
N PHE A 226 25.57 -34.00 33.02
CA PHE A 226 26.60 -33.38 33.83
C PHE A 226 27.94 -34.06 33.50
N THR A 227 28.84 -33.29 32.91
CA THR A 227 30.18 -33.78 32.58
C THR A 227 31.03 -33.95 33.84
N ALA A 228 31.97 -34.89 33.80
CA ALA A 228 32.93 -35.13 34.88
C ALA A 228 33.81 -33.91 35.25
N ARG A 229 33.73 -32.82 34.48
CA ARG A 229 34.45 -31.56 34.69
C ARG A 229 33.62 -30.51 35.44
N GLY A 230 32.45 -30.87 35.97
CA GLY A 230 31.60 -29.92 36.69
C GLY A 230 30.73 -29.03 35.80
N LYS A 231 30.57 -29.39 34.51
CA LYS A 231 29.84 -28.57 33.53
C LYS A 231 28.63 -29.32 32.98
N PHE A 232 27.56 -28.60 32.70
CA PHE A 232 26.47 -29.13 31.90
C PHE A 232 26.85 -29.18 30.42
N ALA A 233 26.52 -30.28 29.77
CA ALA A 233 26.67 -30.48 28.34
C ALA A 233 25.40 -31.05 27.73
N PHE A 234 25.20 -30.80 26.45
CA PHE A 234 24.09 -31.36 25.70
C PHE A 234 24.52 -32.62 24.96
N VAL A 235 23.62 -33.60 24.90
CA VAL A 235 23.80 -34.88 24.22
C VAL A 235 22.80 -34.96 23.10
N HIS A 236 23.30 -35.03 21.87
CA HIS A 236 22.45 -35.19 20.70
C HIS A 236 21.82 -36.60 20.70
N ARG A 237 20.50 -36.70 20.51
CA ARG A 237 19.80 -38.00 20.48
C ARG A 237 19.30 -38.36 19.09
N GLU A 238 18.60 -37.44 18.45
CA GLU A 238 17.94 -37.68 17.17
C GLU A 238 18.14 -36.47 16.24
N SER A 239 18.65 -36.75 15.05
CA SER A 239 18.77 -35.79 13.95
C SER A 239 17.74 -36.12 12.89
N ALA A 240 16.99 -35.11 12.45
CA ALA A 240 16.10 -35.23 11.30
C ALA A 240 16.88 -35.23 9.96
N SER A 241 18.10 -34.68 9.90
CA SER A 241 18.84 -34.41 8.65
C SER A 241 20.36 -34.61 8.79
N SER A 242 21.04 -34.95 7.69
CA SER A 242 22.52 -35.06 7.63
C SER A 242 23.23 -33.74 7.91
N LEU A 243 22.63 -32.63 7.50
CA LEU A 243 23.18 -31.29 7.73
C LEU A 243 23.13 -30.90 9.22
N LEU A 244 22.22 -31.52 9.97
CA LEU A 244 22.02 -31.32 11.41
C LEU A 244 22.85 -32.27 12.28
N ALA A 245 23.33 -33.38 11.71
CA ALA A 245 24.15 -34.40 12.38
C ALA A 245 25.58 -33.91 12.63
N THR A 246 25.73 -32.88 13.44
CA THR A 246 27.00 -32.25 13.80
C THR A 246 27.31 -32.40 15.29
N PRO A 247 28.59 -32.32 15.69
CA PRO A 247 28.99 -32.35 17.11
C PRO A 247 28.68 -31.03 17.84
N THR A 248 27.71 -30.27 17.36
CA THR A 248 27.31 -28.95 17.82
C THR A 248 25.80 -28.84 17.75
N ILE A 249 25.23 -27.93 18.54
CA ILE A 249 23.82 -27.59 18.44
C ILE A 249 23.65 -26.63 17.28
N ARG A 250 23.08 -27.11 16.19
CA ARG A 250 22.90 -26.33 14.97
C ARG A 250 21.47 -25.82 14.84
N VAL A 251 21.33 -24.52 14.71
CA VAL A 251 20.07 -23.83 14.41
C VAL A 251 20.26 -22.97 13.18
N MET A 252 19.27 -22.96 12.29
CA MET A 252 19.24 -22.05 11.16
C MET A 252 18.38 -20.85 11.50
N LEU A 253 18.83 -19.66 11.10
CA LEU A 253 18.11 -18.43 11.31
C LEU A 253 17.96 -17.67 9.99
N TYR A 254 16.73 -17.44 9.58
CA TYR A 254 16.39 -16.49 8.53
C TYR A 254 16.12 -15.12 9.16
N SER A 255 16.85 -14.09 8.74
CA SER A 255 16.72 -12.71 9.21
C SER A 255 16.16 -11.81 8.12
N SER A 256 14.96 -11.26 8.33
CA SER A 256 14.36 -10.35 7.34
C SER A 256 15.19 -9.08 7.21
N GLU A 257 15.27 -8.57 5.98
CA GLU A 257 15.83 -7.25 5.71
C GLU A 257 15.11 -6.16 6.50
N VAL A 258 15.83 -5.08 6.76
CA VAL A 258 15.35 -3.91 7.49
C VAL A 258 15.32 -2.69 6.56
N PRO A 259 14.39 -1.75 6.77
CA PRO A 259 14.41 -0.50 6.02
C PRO A 259 15.73 0.25 6.26
N ALA A 260 16.37 0.71 5.18
CA ALA A 260 17.61 1.49 5.25
C ALA A 260 17.44 2.77 6.09
N ALA A 261 18.53 3.23 6.71
CA ALA A 261 18.51 4.39 7.59
C ALA A 261 17.94 5.63 6.89
N GLY A 262 16.93 6.25 7.51
CA GLY A 262 16.24 7.43 6.96
C GLY A 262 14.96 7.15 6.16
N GLU A 263 14.65 5.88 5.85
CA GLU A 263 13.43 5.48 5.11
C GLU A 263 12.26 5.05 6.00
N VAL A 264 12.18 5.64 7.20
CA VAL A 264 11.15 5.36 8.24
C VAL A 264 9.72 5.69 7.77
N PHE A 265 9.56 6.39 6.65
CA PHE A 265 8.27 6.88 6.15
C PHE A 265 7.38 5.85 5.42
N SER A 266 7.75 4.56 5.42
CA SER A 266 7.19 3.57 4.49
C SER A 266 6.46 2.37 5.12
N SER A 267 6.08 2.44 6.41
CA SER A 267 5.21 1.39 6.95
C SER A 267 3.86 1.38 6.22
N GLY A 268 3.27 0.19 6.01
CA GLY A 268 2.11 -0.04 5.14
C GLY A 268 0.86 0.80 5.41
N VAL A 269 0.82 1.54 6.52
CA VAL A 269 -0.21 2.55 6.84
C VAL A 269 -0.08 3.80 5.94
N MET A 270 1.13 4.14 5.49
CA MET A 270 1.34 5.27 4.57
C MET A 270 1.10 4.88 3.11
N ALA A 271 1.34 3.63 2.71
CA ALA A 271 1.04 3.19 1.33
C ALA A 271 -0.45 3.35 0.98
N THR A 272 -1.34 2.99 1.91
CA THR A 272 -2.78 3.22 1.76
C THR A 272 -3.15 4.70 1.84
N SER A 273 -2.47 5.48 2.69
CA SER A 273 -2.69 6.92 2.84
C SER A 273 -2.31 7.70 1.58
N ILE A 274 -1.20 7.34 0.91
CA ILE A 274 -0.75 7.99 -0.33
C ILE A 274 -1.74 7.70 -1.47
N ILE A 275 -2.27 6.47 -1.55
CA ILE A 275 -3.32 6.13 -2.52
C ILE A 275 -4.58 6.98 -2.28
N GLY A 276 -4.96 7.18 -1.01
CA GLY A 276 -6.08 8.05 -0.64
C GLY A 276 -5.88 9.50 -1.08
N ILE A 277 -4.68 10.06 -0.85
CA ILE A 277 -4.32 11.42 -1.29
C ILE A 277 -4.36 11.52 -2.82
N TYR A 278 -3.86 10.51 -3.53
CA TYR A 278 -3.90 10.47 -5.00
C TYR A 278 -5.34 10.47 -5.55
N ILE A 279 -6.22 9.67 -4.98
CA ILE A 279 -7.65 9.66 -5.34
C ILE A 279 -8.27 11.05 -5.14
N LEU A 280 -7.98 11.71 -4.01
CA LEU A 280 -8.47 13.06 -3.72
C LEU A 280 -8.00 14.08 -4.77
N ILE A 281 -6.73 14.02 -5.18
CA ILE A 281 -6.18 14.90 -6.24
C ILE A 281 -6.93 14.69 -7.56
N ILE A 282 -7.19 13.44 -7.95
CA ILE A 282 -7.96 13.14 -9.18
C ILE A 282 -9.37 13.72 -9.09
N PHE A 283 -10.07 13.51 -7.98
CA PHE A 283 -11.43 14.01 -7.82
C PHE A 283 -11.51 15.54 -7.85
N THR A 284 -10.62 16.21 -7.11
CA THR A 284 -10.58 17.68 -7.08
C THR A 284 -10.23 18.27 -8.45
N PHE A 285 -9.24 17.70 -9.15
CA PHE A 285 -8.90 18.14 -10.50
C PHE A 285 -10.03 17.84 -11.51
N GLY A 286 -10.69 16.69 -11.39
CA GLY A 286 -11.82 16.31 -12.20
C GLY A 286 -13.02 17.26 -12.04
N GLU A 287 -13.34 17.66 -10.81
CA GLU A 287 -14.39 18.66 -10.53
C GLU A 287 -14.04 20.03 -11.13
N VAL A 288 -12.79 20.50 -10.97
CA VAL A 288 -12.36 21.77 -11.58
C VAL A 288 -12.44 21.72 -13.12
N LEU A 289 -12.01 20.62 -13.74
CA LEU A 289 -12.13 20.43 -15.18
C LEU A 289 -13.60 20.41 -15.63
N ARG A 290 -14.45 19.69 -14.89
CA ARG A 290 -15.88 19.59 -15.15
C ARG A 290 -16.54 20.98 -15.09
N GLU A 291 -16.26 21.77 -14.06
CA GLU A 291 -16.78 23.12 -13.92
C GLU A 291 -16.35 24.01 -15.09
N ARG A 292 -15.08 23.96 -15.50
CA ARG A 292 -14.59 24.74 -16.64
C ARG A 292 -15.26 24.37 -17.97
N VAL A 293 -15.47 23.07 -18.21
CA VAL A 293 -16.14 22.60 -19.43
C VAL A 293 -17.63 22.96 -19.41
N LEU A 294 -18.31 22.77 -18.28
CA LEU A 294 -19.74 23.08 -18.16
C LEU A 294 -20.03 24.60 -18.21
N ASN A 295 -19.23 25.42 -17.53
CA ASN A 295 -19.38 26.89 -17.56
C ASN A 295 -19.11 27.49 -18.94
N SER A 296 -18.34 26.80 -19.79
CA SER A 296 -18.13 27.24 -21.18
C SER A 296 -19.44 27.20 -21.99
N TYR A 297 -20.36 26.27 -21.68
CA TYR A 297 -21.68 26.24 -22.33
C TYR A 297 -22.53 27.45 -21.94
N GLU A 298 -22.39 27.95 -20.70
CA GLU A 298 -23.12 29.14 -20.26
C GLU A 298 -22.64 30.43 -20.92
N GLY A 299 -21.42 30.45 -21.49
CA GLY A 299 -20.88 31.58 -22.25
C GLY A 299 -21.21 31.59 -23.74
N LEU A 300 -21.74 30.48 -24.29
CA LEU A 300 -21.98 30.34 -25.74
C LEU A 300 -22.95 31.39 -26.32
N TRP A 301 -23.91 31.88 -25.53
CA TRP A 301 -24.82 32.93 -25.98
C TRP A 301 -24.11 34.28 -26.19
N ILE A 302 -23.03 34.54 -25.44
CA ILE A 302 -22.20 35.73 -25.62
C ILE A 302 -21.39 35.60 -26.91
N GLU A 303 -20.81 34.42 -27.15
CA GLU A 303 -20.04 34.14 -28.37
C GLU A 303 -20.91 34.12 -29.63
N ARG A 304 -22.22 33.89 -29.49
CA ARG A 304 -23.21 33.90 -30.57
C ARG A 304 -23.72 35.30 -30.94
N MET A 305 -23.41 36.34 -30.16
CA MET A 305 -23.76 37.72 -30.51
C MET A 305 -22.88 38.22 -31.67
N ARG A 306 -23.48 38.63 -32.78
CA ARG A 306 -22.72 39.22 -33.91
C ARG A 306 -22.31 40.67 -33.66
N HIS A 307 -23.22 41.48 -33.13
CA HIS A 307 -23.00 42.91 -32.88
C HIS A 307 -23.25 43.28 -31.41
N PRO A 308 -22.32 42.98 -30.49
CA PRO A 308 -22.46 43.35 -29.07
C PRO A 308 -22.46 44.88 -28.84
N GLU A 309 -22.07 45.67 -29.84
CA GLU A 309 -22.05 47.13 -29.81
C GLU A 309 -23.42 47.74 -29.49
N VAL A 310 -24.52 47.11 -29.90
CA VAL A 310 -25.87 47.59 -29.59
C VAL A 310 -26.17 47.51 -28.10
N LEU A 311 -25.72 46.45 -27.43
CA LEU A 311 -25.85 46.34 -25.98
C LEU A 311 -24.96 47.36 -25.27
N TYR A 312 -23.79 47.64 -25.82
CA TYR A 312 -22.87 48.67 -25.32
C TYR A 312 -23.45 50.08 -25.45
N GLN A 313 -24.22 50.38 -26.50
CA GLN A 313 -24.92 51.65 -26.67
C GLN A 313 -25.95 51.91 -25.56
N TYR A 314 -26.64 50.88 -25.06
CA TYR A 314 -27.53 51.03 -23.89
C TYR A 314 -26.75 51.44 -22.64
N ILE A 315 -25.58 50.85 -22.40
CA ILE A 315 -24.73 51.19 -21.26
C ILE A 315 -24.24 52.63 -21.35
N ILE A 316 -23.77 53.07 -22.52
CA ILE A 316 -23.37 54.46 -22.77
C ILE A 316 -24.54 55.42 -22.60
N ALA A 317 -25.74 55.06 -23.09
CA ALA A 317 -26.93 55.89 -22.95
C ALA A 317 -27.35 56.06 -21.49
N ILE A 318 -27.25 55.00 -20.67
CA ILE A 318 -27.50 55.05 -19.22
C ILE A 318 -26.51 56.01 -18.56
N GLU A 319 -25.22 55.90 -18.89
CA GLU A 319 -24.18 56.80 -18.36
C GLU A 319 -24.40 58.27 -18.78
N ALA A 320 -24.82 58.51 -20.03
CA ALA A 320 -25.16 59.84 -20.52
C ALA A 320 -26.38 60.44 -19.80
N PHE A 321 -27.43 59.66 -19.55
CA PHE A 321 -28.60 60.16 -18.79
C PHE A 321 -28.28 60.44 -17.32
N LYS A 322 -27.39 59.64 -16.74
CA LYS A 322 -26.87 59.86 -15.39
C LYS A 322 -26.08 61.17 -15.30
N LEU A 323 -25.25 61.47 -16.29
CA LEU A 323 -24.47 62.73 -16.35
C LEU A 323 -25.34 63.98 -16.51
N VAL A 324 -26.51 63.85 -17.13
CA VAL A 324 -27.48 64.94 -17.35
C VAL A 324 -28.51 65.03 -16.20
N GLU A 325 -28.36 64.21 -15.15
CA GLU A 325 -29.29 64.11 -14.01
C GLU A 325 -30.75 63.80 -14.42
N ALA A 326 -30.94 63.15 -15.57
CA ALA A 326 -32.25 62.77 -16.09
C ALA A 326 -32.67 61.40 -15.56
N TYR A 327 -32.91 61.31 -14.25
CA TYR A 327 -33.15 60.04 -13.53
C TYR A 327 -34.30 59.20 -14.08
N ASP A 328 -35.38 59.81 -14.55
CA ASP A 328 -36.51 59.08 -15.13
C ASP A 328 -36.10 58.34 -16.42
N LYS A 329 -35.25 58.97 -17.26
CA LYS A 329 -34.77 58.37 -18.51
C LYS A 329 -33.67 57.34 -18.27
N GLU A 330 -32.84 57.56 -17.25
CA GLU A 330 -31.88 56.57 -16.76
C GLU A 330 -32.62 55.30 -16.33
N TYR A 331 -33.64 55.43 -15.47
CA TYR A 331 -34.43 54.30 -15.00
C TYR A 331 -35.10 53.54 -16.16
N MET A 332 -35.73 54.24 -17.11
CA MET A 332 -36.35 53.60 -18.28
C MET A 332 -35.34 52.84 -19.15
N MET A 333 -34.11 53.34 -19.31
CA MET A 333 -33.09 52.64 -20.09
C MET A 333 -32.47 51.46 -19.33
N ILE A 334 -32.35 51.56 -18.01
CA ILE A 334 -31.92 50.45 -17.15
C ILE A 334 -32.95 49.31 -17.21
N GLU A 335 -34.24 49.62 -17.12
CA GLU A 335 -35.31 48.61 -17.20
C GLU A 335 -35.31 47.90 -18.55
N LYS A 336 -35.17 48.65 -19.66
CA LYS A 336 -35.02 48.08 -21.00
C LYS A 336 -33.78 47.20 -21.14
N LEU A 337 -32.63 47.63 -20.61
CA LEU A 337 -31.41 46.81 -20.62
C LEU A 337 -31.60 45.51 -19.82
N LEU A 338 -32.27 45.60 -18.67
CA LEU A 338 -32.50 44.46 -17.80
C LEU A 338 -33.46 43.44 -18.44
N ASP A 339 -34.51 43.90 -19.10
CA ASP A 339 -35.43 43.03 -19.85
C ASP A 339 -34.73 42.32 -21.02
N VAL A 340 -33.85 43.03 -21.73
CA VAL A 340 -33.03 42.45 -22.80
C VAL A 340 -32.06 41.41 -22.24
N VAL A 341 -31.29 41.74 -21.19
CA VAL A 341 -30.30 40.84 -20.59
C VAL A 341 -30.94 39.63 -19.89
N ARG A 342 -32.18 39.75 -19.42
CA ARG A 342 -32.95 38.66 -18.79
C ARG A 342 -33.28 37.53 -19.76
N SER A 343 -33.38 37.82 -21.06
CA SER A 343 -33.67 36.84 -22.11
C SER A 343 -32.47 36.70 -23.06
N LYS A 344 -31.71 35.62 -22.91
CA LYS A 344 -30.55 35.33 -23.78
C LYS A 344 -30.93 35.30 -25.26
N GLU A 345 -32.13 34.83 -25.59
CA GLU A 345 -32.65 34.78 -26.95
C GLU A 345 -32.94 36.18 -27.50
N THR A 346 -33.49 37.08 -26.68
CA THR A 346 -33.76 38.47 -27.06
C THR A 346 -32.47 39.26 -27.29
N CYS A 347 -31.45 39.04 -26.46
CA CYS A 347 -30.10 39.58 -26.72
C CYS A 347 -29.56 39.13 -28.09
N ILE A 348 -29.65 37.83 -28.40
CA ILE A 348 -29.13 37.29 -29.65
C ILE A 348 -29.89 37.86 -30.85
N GLN A 349 -31.23 37.88 -30.81
CA GLN A 349 -32.07 38.46 -31.86
C GLN A 349 -31.72 39.94 -32.10
N MET A 350 -31.73 40.75 -31.05
CA MET A 350 -31.42 42.18 -31.15
C MET A 350 -30.03 42.47 -31.74
N THR A 351 -29.03 41.64 -31.43
CA THR A 351 -27.67 41.80 -31.96
C THR A 351 -27.47 41.20 -33.36
N ASN A 352 -28.41 40.41 -33.87
CA ASN A 352 -28.35 39.78 -35.19
C ASN A 352 -29.25 40.49 -36.22
N ASP A 353 -30.39 41.04 -35.82
CA ASP A 353 -31.43 41.58 -36.71
C ASP A 353 -31.04 42.92 -37.39
N ILE A 354 -29.86 43.49 -37.07
CA ILE A 354 -29.38 44.76 -37.64
C ILE A 354 -29.08 44.62 -39.15
N GLU A 355 -28.79 43.42 -39.64
CA GLU A 355 -28.51 43.19 -41.06
C GLU A 355 -29.78 43.28 -41.94
N GLU A 356 -30.96 42.88 -41.44
CA GLU A 356 -32.19 42.81 -42.26
C GLU A 356 -32.78 44.18 -42.62
N VAL A 357 -32.59 45.19 -41.76
CA VAL A 357 -33.15 46.55 -41.98
C VAL A 357 -32.35 47.36 -43.02
N SER A 358 -31.09 46.98 -43.28
CA SER A 358 -30.24 47.63 -44.28
C SER A 358 -30.51 47.20 -45.72
N GLU A 359 -31.09 46.02 -45.95
CA GLU A 359 -31.35 45.51 -47.30
C GLU A 359 -32.75 45.90 -47.83
N GLU A 360 -33.73 46.15 -46.95
CA GLU A 360 -35.11 46.46 -47.34
C GLU A 360 -35.32 47.89 -47.91
N LYS A 361 -34.28 48.72 -47.94
CA LYS A 361 -34.34 50.09 -48.46
C LYS A 361 -33.84 50.29 -49.90
N ASN A 362 -33.38 49.22 -50.57
CA ASN A 362 -32.76 49.30 -51.90
C ASN A 362 -33.39 48.39 -52.98
N SER A 363 -34.65 47.96 -52.83
CA SER A 363 -35.33 47.21 -53.90
C SER A 363 -36.80 47.62 -54.07
N SER A 364 -37.01 48.82 -54.60
CA SER A 364 -38.21 49.13 -55.38
C SER A 364 -37.75 49.43 -56.80
N ASP A 365 -37.75 48.42 -57.67
CA ASP A 365 -38.09 48.47 -59.10
C ASP A 365 -37.64 47.17 -59.80
N ASP A 366 -38.48 46.74 -60.75
CA ASP A 366 -38.27 45.74 -61.82
C ASP A 366 -38.47 44.22 -61.51
N ASP A 367 -39.72 43.82 -61.71
CA ASP A 367 -40.21 42.83 -62.69
C ASP A 367 -39.62 41.39 -62.81
N ALA A 368 -40.58 40.47 -62.65
CA ALA A 368 -40.81 39.19 -63.34
C ALA A 368 -40.05 37.90 -62.90
N PRO A 369 -40.79 36.78 -62.68
CA PRO A 369 -40.25 35.53 -62.14
C PRO A 369 -39.77 34.56 -63.24
N PRO A 370 -38.66 33.81 -63.03
CA PRO A 370 -38.33 32.67 -63.86
C PRO A 370 -38.80 31.33 -63.24
N PRO A 371 -38.89 30.26 -64.07
CA PRO A 371 -39.89 29.20 -63.93
C PRO A 371 -39.45 28.01 -63.05
N PRO A 372 -40.39 27.13 -62.64
CA PRO A 372 -40.10 26.02 -61.75
C PRO A 372 -39.69 24.76 -62.52
N SER A 373 -38.78 23.96 -61.94
CA SER A 373 -38.72 22.48 -61.93
C SER A 373 -37.32 21.96 -61.54
N PRO A 374 -37.12 20.69 -61.15
CA PRO A 374 -38.07 19.64 -60.76
C PRO A 374 -37.74 18.96 -59.41
N LYS A 375 -38.75 18.24 -58.91
CA LYS A 375 -38.72 17.32 -57.76
C LYS A 375 -37.58 16.30 -57.84
N GLN A 376 -36.88 16.08 -56.73
CA GLN A 376 -36.19 14.81 -56.47
C GLN A 376 -36.50 14.28 -55.06
N ASN A 377 -37.12 13.11 -55.10
CA ASN A 377 -37.54 12.18 -54.06
C ASN A 377 -36.69 12.16 -52.78
N GLN A 378 -37.34 12.35 -51.63
CA GLN A 378 -36.94 11.71 -50.38
C GLN A 378 -37.83 10.49 -50.15
N ALA A 379 -37.23 9.30 -50.14
CA ALA A 379 -37.80 8.09 -49.57
C ALA A 379 -37.04 7.77 -48.26
N PRO A 380 -37.73 7.26 -47.23
CA PRO A 380 -37.17 7.07 -45.89
C PRO A 380 -36.26 5.84 -45.83
N LYS A 381 -35.08 5.97 -45.22
CA LYS A 381 -34.20 4.83 -44.95
C LYS A 381 -34.56 4.24 -43.58
N GLN A 382 -34.95 2.97 -43.63
CA GLN A 382 -35.36 2.10 -42.53
C GLN A 382 -34.22 1.81 -41.56
N THR A 383 -34.59 1.71 -40.29
CA THR A 383 -33.86 1.11 -39.17
C THR A 383 -33.51 -0.35 -39.45
N PRO A 384 -32.27 -0.84 -39.22
CA PRO A 384 -31.98 -2.27 -39.18
C PRO A 384 -32.24 -2.84 -37.79
N GLU A 385 -33.00 -3.93 -37.77
CA GLU A 385 -33.25 -4.79 -36.62
C GLU A 385 -31.97 -5.51 -36.16
N THR A 386 -31.79 -5.62 -34.84
CA THR A 386 -30.76 -6.42 -34.16
C THR A 386 -31.16 -7.89 -34.14
N PRO A 387 -30.31 -8.84 -34.59
CA PRO A 387 -30.57 -10.27 -34.43
C PRO A 387 -30.24 -10.76 -33.01
N LYS A 388 -31.18 -11.48 -32.40
CA LYS A 388 -30.96 -12.31 -31.20
C LYS A 388 -30.00 -13.45 -31.54
N GLN A 389 -28.91 -13.58 -30.80
CA GLN A 389 -28.09 -14.80 -30.77
C GLN A 389 -28.49 -15.67 -29.57
N GLN A 390 -28.70 -16.94 -29.90
CA GLN A 390 -29.04 -18.05 -29.02
C GLN A 390 -27.80 -18.53 -28.25
N THR A 391 -28.00 -18.80 -26.96
CA THR A 391 -27.05 -19.47 -26.06
C THR A 391 -27.18 -20.99 -26.22
N PRO A 392 -26.07 -21.76 -26.27
CA PRO A 392 -26.13 -23.22 -26.30
C PRO A 392 -26.21 -23.82 -24.88
N GLU A 393 -27.08 -24.82 -24.75
CA GLU A 393 -27.20 -25.74 -23.61
C GLU A 393 -26.07 -26.78 -23.60
N THR A 394 -25.55 -27.15 -22.42
CA THR A 394 -25.11 -28.52 -22.08
C THR A 394 -24.93 -28.66 -20.54
N PRO A 395 -24.77 -29.87 -19.96
CA PRO A 395 -25.85 -30.72 -19.46
C PRO A 395 -25.85 -30.91 -17.93
N LYS A 396 -26.95 -31.48 -17.43
CA LYS A 396 -27.18 -31.90 -16.05
C LYS A 396 -26.15 -32.93 -15.56
N GLN A 397 -25.61 -32.69 -14.36
CA GLN A 397 -25.04 -33.73 -13.51
C GLN A 397 -25.75 -33.73 -12.15
N GLN A 398 -26.05 -34.95 -11.73
CA GLN A 398 -26.72 -35.42 -10.52
C GLN A 398 -25.71 -35.41 -9.36
N ASP A 399 -26.10 -34.92 -8.19
CA ASP A 399 -25.54 -35.30 -6.87
C ASP A 399 -26.60 -34.97 -5.81
N GLN A 400 -27.21 -35.96 -5.15
CA GLN A 400 -26.75 -36.65 -3.93
C GLN A 400 -26.73 -35.75 -2.68
N GLU A 401 -27.76 -35.93 -1.85
CA GLU A 401 -27.86 -35.47 -0.47
C GLU A 401 -26.74 -36.03 0.42
N PRO A 402 -26.28 -35.23 1.40
CA PRO A 402 -25.82 -35.77 2.67
C PRO A 402 -26.65 -35.24 3.86
N PRO A 403 -26.64 -35.97 5.00
CA PRO A 403 -27.59 -35.78 6.08
C PRO A 403 -27.26 -34.59 7.00
N LYS A 404 -28.32 -34.06 7.62
CA LYS A 404 -28.29 -33.05 8.67
C LYS A 404 -27.64 -33.61 9.94
N GLU A 405 -26.48 -33.07 10.31
CA GLU A 405 -25.88 -33.20 11.64
C GLU A 405 -26.34 -32.08 12.57
N GLN A 406 -26.32 -32.41 13.87
CA GLN A 406 -26.98 -31.74 14.98
C GLN A 406 -26.36 -30.38 15.33
N ASN A 407 -27.25 -29.40 15.58
CA ASN A 407 -26.92 -28.16 16.30
C ASN A 407 -26.48 -28.49 17.73
N GLN A 408 -25.21 -28.23 18.06
CA GLN A 408 -24.76 -28.01 19.44
C GLN A 408 -24.70 -26.51 19.73
N GLU A 409 -25.25 -26.18 20.89
CA GLU A 409 -25.41 -24.88 21.51
C GLU A 409 -24.05 -24.36 22.04
N PRO A 410 -23.61 -23.11 21.76
CA PRO A 410 -22.43 -22.56 22.41
C PRO A 410 -22.81 -21.92 23.76
N SER A 411 -22.27 -22.49 24.83
CA SER A 411 -22.31 -21.90 26.17
C SER A 411 -21.58 -20.56 26.17
N LYS A 412 -22.26 -19.50 26.64
CA LYS A 412 -21.65 -18.21 26.97
C LYS A 412 -20.61 -18.41 28.07
N GLN A 413 -19.34 -18.20 27.76
CA GLN A 413 -18.27 -18.11 28.73
C GLN A 413 -18.04 -16.63 29.06
N GLU A 414 -18.08 -16.34 30.36
CA GLU A 414 -17.96 -15.01 30.95
C GLU A 414 -16.60 -14.35 30.68
N SER A 415 -16.65 -13.06 30.39
CA SER A 415 -15.49 -12.17 30.26
C SER A 415 -14.76 -12.02 31.60
N PRO A 416 -13.42 -12.10 31.67
CA PRO A 416 -12.69 -11.73 32.88
C PRO A 416 -12.64 -10.21 33.04
N LYS A 417 -12.96 -9.77 34.26
CA LYS A 417 -12.87 -8.38 34.73
C LYS A 417 -11.47 -7.80 34.54
N THR A 418 -11.43 -6.61 33.97
CA THR A 418 -10.28 -5.70 33.96
C THR A 418 -9.91 -5.34 35.40
N VAL A 419 -8.67 -5.65 35.81
CA VAL A 419 -8.07 -5.16 37.05
C VAL A 419 -7.37 -3.85 36.74
N GLU A 420 -7.87 -2.76 37.32
CA GLU A 420 -7.19 -1.46 37.32
C GLU A 420 -5.90 -1.54 38.15
N PHE A 421 -4.76 -1.25 37.53
CA PHE A 421 -3.53 -0.99 38.25
C PHE A 421 -3.51 0.45 38.75
N VAL A 422 -3.51 0.58 40.07
CA VAL A 422 -3.28 1.83 40.81
C VAL A 422 -1.83 2.25 40.60
N ASN A 423 -1.66 3.46 40.05
CA ASN A 423 -0.39 4.13 39.87
C ASN A 423 0.05 4.70 41.23
N VAL A 424 1.15 4.21 41.79
CA VAL A 424 1.76 4.76 43.02
C VAL A 424 2.93 5.65 42.62
N ASP A 425 2.81 6.94 42.92
CA ASP A 425 3.84 7.96 42.75
C ASP A 425 5.10 7.65 43.58
N PRO A 426 6.32 7.80 43.03
CA PRO A 426 7.55 7.71 43.78
C PRO A 426 8.01 9.12 44.18
N LYS A 427 7.53 9.62 45.32
CA LYS A 427 8.20 10.69 46.10
C LYS A 427 7.89 10.56 47.58
N THR A 428 8.66 9.75 48.32
CA THR A 428 9.39 10.17 49.54
C THR A 428 10.37 9.09 49.95
#